data_AF-A0AAD7ZHL5-F1
#
_entry.id   AF-A0AAD7ZHL5-F1
#
_cell.length_a   1.000
_cell.length_b   1.000
_cell.length_c   1.000
_cell.angle_alpha   90.00
_cell.angle_beta   90.00
_cell.angle_gamma   90.00
#
_symmetry.space_group_name_H-M   'P 1'
#
loop_
_entity.id
_entity.type
_entity.pdbx_description
1 polymer ?
#
loop_
_entity_poly.entity_id
_entity_poly.type
_entity_poly.pdbx_seq_one_letter_code
_entity_poly.pdbx_strand_id
1 'polypeptide(L)'
;MYYNNNNCFNQETIYGSIRPLYVLSKCVGLVPLTMIKEQRKYGHVHCGFSNSKTAITHVILLITVLVVCQCLLGIHLYYNSIEYTNAVMRTYMTELYISVNMSIVVIVCSTFKLHQELDKVIRNISFLDEMLLPSQNKTYLLTGKLLKIEIIGILFLLTTLYLFDYITWNNHVLWNICYAMERFNILVYYASLLQFINFVLLINHRFRTLNSYLTSDTASSTTSSRPEKLRKKIGVHNPKIFIDNVLFIDIYNDITLHDFKWTSLGATRANTLRMLYDSLCDVVCAVNGMYGLQMLILTIGGLVRMTASLNYAIISFNKTGLSCKIATTLLWTSLTITILSIMAGSCNSTIEVSSRTSDLLQKLMLLREIDPDTKAEINLFLQQVNVRKVRFTAWGFFTIKYSILGSVIGAVITYIVIIVQFQKMS
;
A
#
# COMPACT_ATOMS: atom_id res chain seq x y z
N MET A 1 -31.51 9.68 -22.17
CA MET A 1 -31.77 8.72 -21.06
C MET A 1 -30.66 8.84 -20.04
N TYR A 2 -30.98 9.04 -18.75
CA TYR A 2 -29.98 8.97 -17.68
C TYR A 2 -29.66 7.51 -17.36
N TYR A 3 -28.47 7.03 -17.72
CA TYR A 3 -28.09 5.63 -17.46
C TYR A 3 -27.70 5.40 -16.00
N ASN A 4 -28.25 4.32 -15.41
CA ASN A 4 -28.13 4.05 -13.98
C ASN A 4 -26.68 3.67 -13.61
N ASN A 5 -26.04 4.51 -12.79
CA ASN A 5 -24.60 4.45 -12.55
C ASN A 5 -24.20 3.28 -11.61
N ASN A 6 -25.16 2.67 -10.91
CA ASN A 6 -24.89 1.97 -9.66
C ASN A 6 -24.09 0.65 -9.75
N ASN A 7 -24.22 -0.18 -10.80
CA ASN A 7 -23.68 -1.55 -10.77
C ASN A 7 -22.13 -1.70 -10.72
N CYS A 8 -21.32 -0.66 -10.98
CA CYS A 8 -19.86 -0.74 -10.70
C CYS A 8 -19.52 -0.56 -9.20
N PHE A 9 -20.52 -0.22 -8.37
CA PHE A 9 -20.36 -0.05 -6.93
C PHE A 9 -20.79 -1.27 -6.11
N ASN A 10 -21.05 -2.41 -6.76
CA ASN A 10 -21.28 -3.68 -6.08
C ASN A 10 -20.04 -4.05 -5.25
N GLN A 11 -20.25 -4.27 -3.94
CA GLN A 11 -19.20 -4.54 -2.95
C GLN A 11 -18.52 -5.92 -3.13
N GLU A 12 -19.01 -6.70 -4.09
CA GLU A 12 -18.57 -8.04 -4.47
C GLU A 12 -17.45 -8.02 -5.54
N THR A 13 -16.91 -6.84 -5.87
CA THR A 13 -15.80 -6.66 -6.81
C THR A 13 -14.60 -6.02 -6.11
N ILE A 14 -13.39 -6.23 -6.63
CA ILE A 14 -12.18 -5.57 -6.12
C ILE A 14 -12.27 -4.03 -6.17
N TYR A 15 -12.83 -3.47 -7.24
CA TYR A 15 -13.08 -2.03 -7.36
C TYR A 15 -14.06 -1.54 -6.26
N GLY A 16 -15.09 -2.34 -5.96
CA GLY A 16 -16.02 -2.09 -4.86
C GLY A 16 -15.37 -2.15 -3.47
N SER A 17 -14.39 -3.03 -3.26
CA SER A 17 -13.68 -3.15 -1.97
C SER A 17 -12.66 -2.03 -1.73
N ILE A 18 -11.94 -1.60 -2.77
CA ILE A 18 -10.94 -0.50 -2.72
C ILE A 18 -11.61 0.90 -2.68
N ARG A 19 -12.91 1.00 -3.03
CA ARG A 19 -13.68 2.26 -3.03
C ARG A 19 -13.44 3.20 -1.83
N PRO A 20 -13.39 2.76 -0.56
CA PRO A 20 -13.19 3.66 0.59
C PRO A 20 -11.84 4.38 0.53
N LEU A 21 -10.78 3.63 0.23
CA LEU A 21 -9.42 4.14 0.04
C LEU A 21 -9.36 5.09 -1.15
N TYR A 22 -9.98 4.71 -2.27
CA TYR A 22 -10.07 5.56 -3.47
C TYR A 22 -10.79 6.90 -3.19
N VAL A 23 -11.86 6.92 -2.38
CA VAL A 23 -12.56 8.17 -2.03
C VAL A 23 -11.65 9.10 -1.20
N LEU A 24 -11.02 8.58 -0.14
CA LEU A 24 -10.03 9.34 0.64
C LEU A 24 -8.92 9.88 -0.26
N SER A 25 -8.37 9.03 -1.12
CA SER A 25 -7.30 9.36 -2.05
C SER A 25 -7.68 10.47 -3.03
N LYS A 26 -8.94 10.51 -3.47
CA LYS A 26 -9.45 11.54 -4.38
C LYS A 26 -9.63 12.89 -3.68
N CYS A 27 -10.14 12.90 -2.45
CA CYS A 27 -10.26 14.12 -1.64
C CYS A 27 -8.89 14.75 -1.34
N VAL A 28 -7.88 13.93 -1.04
CA VAL A 28 -6.49 14.37 -0.76
C VAL A 28 -5.70 14.69 -2.05
N GLY A 29 -6.28 14.47 -3.23
CA GLY A 29 -5.66 14.76 -4.54
C GLY A 29 -4.65 13.72 -5.03
N LEU A 30 -4.50 12.60 -4.32
CA LEU A 30 -3.59 11.51 -4.67
C LEU A 30 -4.10 10.65 -5.84
N VAL A 31 -5.39 10.72 -6.20
CA VAL A 31 -5.96 9.97 -7.34
C VAL A 31 -6.78 10.90 -8.25
N PRO A 32 -6.22 11.35 -9.40
CA PRO A 32 -6.92 12.21 -10.38
C PRO A 32 -7.86 11.42 -11.33
N LEU A 33 -8.15 10.15 -11.01
CA LEU A 33 -8.95 9.25 -11.85
C LEU A 33 -10.44 9.31 -11.51
N THR A 34 -11.25 8.72 -12.38
CA THR A 34 -12.63 8.29 -12.05
C THR A 34 -12.82 6.84 -12.50
N MET A 35 -13.48 6.03 -11.67
CA MET A 35 -13.91 4.68 -12.05
C MET A 35 -15.05 4.80 -13.08
N ILE A 36 -14.88 4.19 -14.25
CA ILE A 36 -15.85 4.18 -15.35
C ILE A 36 -16.22 2.72 -15.67
N LYS A 37 -17.46 2.51 -16.14
CA LYS A 37 -17.91 1.26 -16.76
C LYS A 37 -17.43 1.22 -18.19
N GLU A 38 -16.53 0.31 -18.54
CA GLU A 38 -16.33 -0.07 -19.93
C GLU A 38 -17.23 -1.27 -20.27
N GLN A 39 -17.99 -1.14 -21.36
CA GLN A 39 -18.66 -2.26 -22.01
C GLN A 39 -17.87 -2.63 -23.26
N ARG A 40 -17.33 -3.85 -23.32
CA ARG A 40 -16.86 -4.43 -24.58
C ARG A 40 -18.04 -5.06 -25.34
N LYS A 41 -17.85 -5.32 -26.64
CA LYS A 41 -18.88 -5.78 -27.60
C LYS A 41 -19.66 -7.07 -27.20
N TYR A 42 -19.21 -7.80 -26.19
CA TYR A 42 -19.75 -9.11 -25.78
C TYR A 42 -20.44 -9.10 -24.41
N GLY A 43 -21.07 -7.98 -24.02
CA GLY A 43 -22.00 -7.89 -22.89
C GLY A 43 -21.37 -7.87 -21.48
N HIS A 44 -20.16 -8.39 -21.31
CA HIS A 44 -19.42 -8.28 -20.04
C HIS A 44 -19.10 -6.81 -19.71
N VAL A 45 -19.62 -6.35 -18.58
CA VAL A 45 -19.29 -5.04 -18.00
C VAL A 45 -18.00 -5.18 -17.20
N HIS A 46 -17.04 -4.27 -17.41
CA HIS A 46 -15.88 -4.12 -16.54
C HIS A 46 -15.85 -2.71 -15.93
N CYS A 47 -15.37 -2.64 -14.69
CA CYS A 47 -14.96 -1.37 -14.10
C CYS A 47 -13.48 -1.17 -14.43
N GLY A 48 -13.11 0.04 -14.86
CA GLY A 48 -11.73 0.45 -15.08
C GLY A 48 -11.53 1.89 -14.63
N PHE A 49 -10.29 2.35 -14.59
CA PHE A 49 -9.97 3.74 -14.28
C PHE A 49 -9.74 4.56 -15.55
N SER A 50 -10.33 5.76 -15.61
CA SER A 50 -10.19 6.66 -16.75
C SER A 50 -10.03 8.11 -16.32
N ASN A 51 -9.52 8.94 -17.23
CA ASN A 51 -9.15 10.33 -17.00
C ASN A 51 -10.36 11.22 -16.79
N SER A 52 -10.44 11.85 -15.61
CA SER A 52 -11.53 12.75 -15.25
C SER A 52 -11.01 14.18 -15.26
N LYS A 53 -11.40 14.98 -16.27
CA LYS A 53 -10.99 16.39 -16.39
C LYS A 53 -11.20 17.17 -15.09
N THR A 54 -12.34 16.97 -14.41
CA THR A 54 -12.66 17.60 -13.11
C THR A 54 -11.76 17.19 -11.95
N ALA A 55 -11.24 15.95 -11.95
CA ALA A 55 -10.32 15.49 -10.91
C ALA A 55 -8.89 15.98 -11.20
N ILE A 56 -8.49 16.03 -12.47
CA ILE A 56 -7.21 16.64 -12.89
C ILE A 56 -7.20 18.15 -12.53
N THR A 57 -8.27 18.90 -12.85
CA THR A 57 -8.36 20.32 -12.47
C THR A 57 -8.39 20.53 -10.96
N HIS A 58 -9.02 19.62 -10.19
CA HIS A 58 -8.98 19.67 -8.73
C HIS A 58 -7.54 19.51 -8.19
N VAL A 59 -6.74 18.58 -8.73
CA VAL A 59 -5.36 18.40 -8.28
C VAL A 59 -4.44 19.54 -8.73
N ILE A 60 -4.65 20.09 -9.94
CA ILE A 60 -3.93 21.30 -10.37
C ILE A 60 -4.25 22.47 -9.44
N LEU A 61 -5.54 22.70 -9.13
CA LEU A 61 -5.96 23.74 -8.18
C LEU A 61 -5.32 23.54 -6.81
N LEU A 62 -5.38 22.32 -6.26
CA LEU A 62 -4.75 21.95 -4.99
C LEU A 62 -3.25 22.28 -4.97
N ILE A 63 -2.51 21.90 -6.02
CA ILE A 63 -1.08 22.20 -6.15
C ILE A 63 -0.85 23.71 -6.23
N THR A 64 -1.64 24.46 -7.02
CA THR A 64 -1.48 25.93 -7.10
C THR A 64 -1.74 26.62 -5.77
N VAL A 65 -2.72 26.16 -4.99
CA VAL A 65 -2.98 26.66 -3.62
C VAL A 65 -1.77 26.38 -2.74
N LEU A 66 -1.28 25.12 -2.69
CA LEU A 66 -0.11 24.76 -1.87
C LEU A 66 1.14 25.57 -2.24
N VAL A 67 1.40 25.82 -3.52
CA VAL A 67 2.53 26.63 -3.98
C VAL A 67 2.38 28.11 -3.60
N VAL A 68 1.21 28.73 -3.82
CA VAL A 68 0.95 30.12 -3.40
C VAL A 68 1.08 30.27 -1.88
N CYS A 69 0.54 29.31 -1.12
CA CYS A 69 0.66 29.25 0.32
C CYS A 69 2.13 29.10 0.77
N GLN A 70 2.94 28.27 0.10
CA GLN A 70 4.37 28.14 0.36
C GLN A 70 5.14 29.44 0.05
N CYS A 71 4.79 30.16 -1.02
CA CYS A 71 5.38 31.47 -1.32
C CYS A 71 5.07 32.51 -0.24
N LEU A 72 3.81 32.59 0.21
CA LEU A 72 3.40 33.48 1.31
C LEU A 72 4.11 33.13 2.63
N LEU A 73 4.25 31.84 2.94
CA LEU A 73 5.05 31.36 4.08
C LEU A 73 6.51 31.78 3.94
N GLY A 74 7.15 31.55 2.78
CA GLY A 74 8.53 31.92 2.54
C GLY A 74 8.79 33.43 2.69
N ILE A 75 7.86 34.27 2.23
CA ILE A 75 7.89 35.72 2.42
C ILE A 75 7.78 36.08 3.91
N HIS A 76 6.85 35.47 4.64
CA HIS A 76 6.69 35.68 6.09
C HIS A 76 7.95 35.27 6.87
N LEU A 77 8.57 34.14 6.52
CA LEU A 77 9.83 33.68 7.13
C LEU A 77 11.01 34.59 6.79
N TYR A 78 11.05 35.18 5.60
CA TYR A 78 12.08 36.15 5.22
C TYR A 78 11.99 37.43 6.06
N TYR A 79 10.83 38.09 6.09
CA TYR A 79 10.63 39.33 6.86
C TYR A 79 10.80 39.12 8.37
N ASN A 80 10.24 38.05 8.93
CA ASN A 80 10.26 37.81 10.38
C ASN A 80 11.52 37.03 10.85
N SER A 81 12.46 36.74 9.96
CA SER A 81 13.73 36.06 10.27
C SER A 81 14.51 36.73 11.41
N ILE A 82 14.40 38.06 11.52
CA ILE A 82 15.04 38.91 12.53
C ILE A 82 14.31 38.81 13.89
N GLU A 83 12.98 38.66 13.91
CA GLU A 83 12.18 38.57 15.15
C GLU A 83 12.18 37.16 15.77
N TYR A 84 12.40 36.10 14.99
CA TYR A 84 12.43 34.72 15.48
C TYR A 84 13.70 34.38 16.27
N THR A 85 13.96 35.10 17.37
CA THR A 85 15.04 34.86 18.34
C THR A 85 15.06 33.41 18.85
N ASN A 86 13.89 32.83 19.10
CA ASN A 86 13.72 31.44 19.55
C ASN A 86 14.08 30.41 18.45
N ALA A 87 15.20 29.69 18.63
CA ALA A 87 15.64 28.61 17.73
C ALA A 87 14.60 27.49 17.54
N VAL A 88 13.76 27.24 18.55
CA VAL A 88 12.56 26.38 18.47
C VAL A 88 11.66 26.79 17.30
N MET A 89 11.33 28.07 17.20
CA MET A 89 10.41 28.59 16.19
C MET A 89 10.99 28.45 14.79
N ARG A 90 12.28 28.75 14.63
CA ARG A 90 13.01 28.55 13.37
C ARG A 90 13.02 27.07 12.96
N THR A 91 13.21 26.15 13.91
CA THR A 91 13.18 24.69 13.66
C THR A 91 11.80 24.24 13.17
N TYR A 92 10.74 24.62 13.88
CA TYR A 92 9.35 24.27 13.53
C TYR A 92 8.95 24.80 12.14
N MET A 93 9.19 26.09 11.88
CA MET A 93 8.92 26.71 10.58
C MET A 93 9.71 26.05 9.43
N THR A 94 10.91 25.55 9.70
CA THR A 94 11.72 24.84 8.70
C THR A 94 11.16 23.44 8.41
N GLU A 95 10.63 22.69 9.40
CA GLU A 95 9.87 21.45 9.11
C GLU A 95 8.67 21.78 8.23
N LEU A 96 7.88 22.79 8.61
CA LEU A 96 6.64 23.13 7.92
C LEU A 96 6.90 23.51 6.45
N TYR A 97 7.95 24.29 6.19
CA TYR A 97 8.38 24.59 4.82
C TYR A 97 8.80 23.32 4.05
N ILE A 98 9.61 22.44 4.66
CA ILE A 98 10.02 21.17 4.04
C ILE A 98 8.81 20.26 3.79
N SER A 99 7.86 20.16 4.72
CA SER A 99 6.73 19.24 4.63
C SER A 99 5.71 19.65 3.58
N VAL A 100 5.53 20.94 3.28
CA VAL A 100 4.74 21.39 2.11
C VAL A 100 5.38 20.92 0.81
N ASN A 101 6.70 21.10 0.65
CA ASN A 101 7.43 20.64 -0.55
C ASN A 101 7.29 19.12 -0.73
N MET A 102 7.47 18.34 0.35
CA MET A 102 7.32 16.87 0.29
C MET A 102 5.90 16.46 -0.11
N SER A 103 4.85 17.12 0.41
CA SER A 103 3.46 16.87 0.01
C SER A 103 3.23 17.14 -1.48
N ILE A 104 3.72 18.28 -2.00
CA ILE A 104 3.59 18.64 -3.42
C ILE A 104 4.26 17.57 -4.29
N VAL A 105 5.49 17.17 -3.98
CA VAL A 105 6.20 16.13 -4.75
C VAL A 105 5.50 14.78 -4.66
N VAL A 106 4.95 14.39 -3.49
CA VAL A 106 4.17 13.16 -3.33
C VAL A 106 2.91 13.17 -4.20
N ILE A 107 2.13 14.27 -4.17
CA ILE A 107 0.92 14.44 -4.99
C ILE A 107 1.26 14.37 -6.48
N VAL A 108 2.31 15.09 -6.92
CA VAL A 108 2.82 15.05 -8.30
C VAL A 108 3.25 13.63 -8.70
N CYS A 109 3.98 12.92 -7.84
CA CYS A 109 4.36 11.53 -8.11
C CYS A 109 3.13 10.62 -8.27
N SER A 110 2.07 10.83 -7.48
CA SER A 110 0.82 10.09 -7.63
C SER A 110 0.17 10.38 -8.98
N THR A 111 0.00 11.65 -9.36
CA THR A 111 -0.72 12.00 -10.59
C THR A 111 -0.05 11.43 -11.84
N PHE A 112 1.28 11.37 -11.89
CA PHE A 112 2.01 10.82 -13.03
C PHE A 112 2.16 9.28 -12.99
N LYS A 113 2.66 8.69 -11.89
CA LYS A 113 3.01 7.26 -11.86
C LYS A 113 1.88 6.34 -11.42
N LEU A 114 1.08 6.76 -10.43
CA LEU A 114 -0.05 5.96 -9.97
C LEU A 114 -1.08 5.80 -11.10
N HIS A 115 -1.30 6.86 -11.88
CA HIS A 115 -2.18 6.88 -13.04
C HIS A 115 -1.91 5.76 -14.05
N GLN A 116 -0.65 5.55 -14.44
CA GLN A 116 -0.28 4.66 -15.55
C GLN A 116 -0.44 3.18 -15.20
N GLU A 117 -0.07 2.77 -13.98
CA GLU A 117 0.03 1.35 -13.61
C GLU A 117 -1.12 0.84 -12.72
N LEU A 118 -1.88 1.70 -12.03
CA LEU A 118 -2.94 1.29 -11.09
C LEU A 118 -4.00 0.37 -11.72
N ASP A 119 -4.45 0.71 -12.93
CA ASP A 119 -5.50 -0.01 -13.66
C ASP A 119 -5.02 -1.39 -14.16
N LYS A 120 -3.73 -1.49 -14.52
CA LYS A 120 -3.03 -2.74 -14.85
C LYS A 120 -2.80 -3.60 -13.61
N VAL A 121 -2.36 -3.01 -12.49
CA VAL A 121 -2.21 -3.69 -11.20
C VAL A 121 -3.53 -4.29 -10.72
N ILE A 122 -4.64 -3.53 -10.76
CA ILE A 122 -5.93 -4.03 -10.27
C ILE A 122 -6.51 -5.10 -11.22
N ARG A 123 -6.27 -5.03 -12.54
CA ARG A 123 -6.55 -6.16 -13.46
C ARG A 123 -5.78 -7.42 -13.10
N ASN A 124 -4.46 -7.34 -12.94
CA ASN A 124 -3.63 -8.50 -12.60
C ASN A 124 -4.05 -9.11 -11.26
N ILE A 125 -4.37 -8.28 -10.26
CA ILE A 125 -4.91 -8.74 -8.98
C ILE A 125 -6.27 -9.41 -9.14
N SER A 126 -7.18 -8.87 -9.97
CA SER A 126 -8.50 -9.48 -10.20
C SER A 126 -8.40 -10.85 -10.87
N PHE A 127 -7.45 -11.04 -11.80
CA PHE A 127 -7.16 -12.34 -12.40
C PHE A 127 -6.54 -13.33 -11.40
N LEU A 128 -5.58 -12.86 -10.59
CA LEU A 128 -5.02 -13.65 -9.48
C LEU A 128 -6.11 -14.10 -8.49
N ASP A 129 -7.07 -13.23 -8.17
CA ASP A 129 -8.20 -13.54 -7.28
C ASP A 129 -9.19 -14.51 -7.90
N GLU A 130 -9.39 -14.48 -9.22
CA GLU A 130 -10.23 -15.44 -9.93
C GLU A 130 -9.69 -16.88 -9.77
N MET A 131 -8.36 -17.03 -9.80
CA MET A 131 -7.67 -18.32 -9.68
C MET A 131 -7.38 -18.73 -8.22
N LEU A 132 -7.16 -17.78 -7.30
CA LEU A 132 -6.74 -18.06 -5.92
C LEU A 132 -7.87 -18.04 -4.86
N LEU A 133 -9.03 -17.42 -5.12
CA LEU A 133 -10.06 -17.22 -4.09
C LEU A 133 -11.37 -18.00 -4.38
N PRO A 134 -11.66 -19.09 -3.66
CA PRO A 134 -12.87 -19.90 -3.89
C PRO A 134 -14.18 -19.23 -3.43
N SER A 135 -14.13 -18.01 -2.89
CA SER A 135 -15.33 -17.20 -2.59
C SER A 135 -15.06 -15.69 -2.64
N GLN A 136 -14.41 -15.22 -3.72
CA GLN A 136 -14.10 -13.82 -4.05
C GLN A 136 -15.05 -12.78 -3.42
N ASN A 137 -16.35 -12.85 -3.71
CA ASN A 137 -17.38 -11.89 -3.29
C ASN A 137 -17.43 -11.71 -1.76
N LYS A 138 -17.21 -12.79 -0.98
CA LYS A 138 -17.14 -12.74 0.48
C LYS A 138 -15.86 -12.07 0.96
N THR A 139 -14.72 -12.40 0.35
CA THR A 139 -13.42 -11.78 0.65
C THR A 139 -13.45 -10.28 0.36
N TYR A 140 -13.90 -9.87 -0.83
CA TYR A 140 -14.02 -8.46 -1.20
C TYR A 140 -14.96 -7.67 -0.29
N LEU A 141 -16.11 -8.26 0.09
CA LEU A 141 -17.04 -7.64 1.04
C LEU A 141 -16.41 -7.45 2.43
N LEU A 142 -15.59 -8.41 2.90
CA LEU A 142 -14.93 -8.35 4.19
C LEU A 142 -13.75 -7.35 4.17
N THR A 143 -12.87 -7.41 3.16
CA THR A 143 -11.82 -6.42 2.93
C THR A 143 -12.39 -5.00 2.80
N GLY A 144 -13.46 -4.83 2.03
CA GLY A 144 -14.16 -3.54 1.87
C GLY A 144 -14.92 -3.06 3.12
N LYS A 145 -15.13 -3.91 4.12
CA LYS A 145 -15.60 -3.51 5.46
C LYS A 145 -14.43 -3.11 6.36
N LEU A 146 -13.34 -3.88 6.38
CA LEU A 146 -12.13 -3.56 7.14
C LEU A 146 -11.54 -2.20 6.72
N LEU A 147 -11.38 -1.96 5.42
CA LEU A 147 -10.90 -0.68 4.87
C LEU A 147 -11.78 0.52 5.26
N LYS A 148 -13.09 0.33 5.45
CA LYS A 148 -13.98 1.40 5.95
C LYS A 148 -13.72 1.67 7.42
N ILE A 149 -13.63 0.62 8.24
CA ILE A 149 -13.40 0.73 9.69
C ILE A 149 -12.02 1.36 9.97
N GLU A 150 -10.99 0.95 9.24
CA GLU A 150 -9.64 1.53 9.28
C GLU A 150 -9.66 3.04 8.96
N ILE A 151 -10.22 3.42 7.80
CA ILE A 151 -10.25 4.83 7.37
C ILE A 151 -11.11 5.69 8.31
N ILE A 152 -12.25 5.19 8.78
CA ILE A 152 -13.11 5.91 9.74
C ILE A 152 -12.39 6.08 11.08
N GLY A 153 -11.73 5.04 11.59
CA GLY A 153 -10.97 5.10 12.85
C GLY A 153 -9.78 6.07 12.77
N ILE A 154 -9.05 6.09 11.65
CA ILE A 154 -7.93 7.01 11.43
C ILE A 154 -8.42 8.45 11.25
N LEU A 155 -9.50 8.69 10.49
CA LEU A 155 -10.07 10.03 10.36
C LEU A 155 -10.62 10.55 11.70
N PHE A 156 -11.23 9.69 12.52
CA PHE A 156 -11.67 10.03 13.88
C PHE A 156 -10.48 10.38 14.80
N LEU A 157 -9.42 9.57 14.78
CA LEU A 157 -8.19 9.82 15.54
C LEU A 157 -7.53 11.14 15.14
N LEU A 158 -7.33 11.37 13.83
CA LEU A 158 -6.74 12.61 13.32
C LEU A 158 -7.61 13.83 13.67
N THR A 159 -8.94 13.74 13.53
CA THR A 159 -9.87 14.82 13.90
C THR A 159 -9.81 15.13 15.39
N THR A 160 -9.77 14.10 16.25
CA THR A 160 -9.68 14.26 17.71
C THR A 160 -8.39 14.98 18.11
N LEU A 161 -7.26 14.60 17.51
CA LEU A 161 -5.99 15.30 17.74
C LEU A 161 -5.99 16.71 17.17
N TYR A 162 -6.56 16.95 15.97
CA TYR A 162 -6.67 18.28 15.38
C TYR A 162 -7.51 19.24 16.25
N LEU A 163 -8.57 18.76 16.90
CA LEU A 163 -9.34 19.53 17.89
C LEU A 163 -8.50 19.82 19.15
N PHE A 164 -7.74 18.84 19.64
CA PHE A 164 -6.88 19.01 20.81
C PHE A 164 -5.72 19.99 20.53
N ASP A 165 -5.10 19.94 19.35
CA ASP A 165 -4.13 20.93 18.88
C ASP A 165 -4.74 22.33 18.78
N TYR A 166 -5.92 22.47 18.18
CA TYR A 166 -6.59 23.76 18.06
C TYR A 166 -6.80 24.42 19.44
N ILE A 167 -7.30 23.66 20.43
CA ILE A 167 -7.45 24.12 21.82
C ILE A 167 -6.08 24.49 22.44
N THR A 168 -5.02 23.75 22.08
CA THR A 168 -3.67 23.90 22.66
C THR A 168 -2.84 25.03 22.05
N TRP A 169 -3.12 25.44 20.80
CA TRP A 169 -2.26 26.34 20.01
C TRP A 169 -2.95 27.59 19.42
N ASN A 170 -4.27 27.75 19.57
CA ASN A 170 -5.01 28.91 19.03
C ASN A 170 -4.58 30.25 19.65
N ASN A 171 -3.67 30.96 18.96
CA ASN A 171 -3.18 32.29 19.36
C ASN A 171 -3.50 33.40 18.32
N HIS A 172 -3.33 33.16 17.01
CA HIS A 172 -3.44 34.20 15.98
C HIS A 172 -3.89 33.66 14.60
N VAL A 173 -4.55 34.52 13.80
CA VAL A 173 -5.13 34.15 12.49
C VAL A 173 -4.09 33.67 11.47
N LEU A 174 -2.93 34.35 11.35
CA LEU A 174 -1.85 33.91 10.45
C LEU A 174 -1.27 32.55 10.86
N TRP A 175 -1.22 32.27 12.16
CA TRP A 175 -0.80 30.96 12.67
C TRP A 175 -1.82 29.87 12.33
N ASN A 176 -3.11 30.16 12.43
CA ASN A 176 -4.17 29.21 12.04
C ASN A 176 -4.10 28.85 10.54
N ILE A 177 -3.66 29.77 9.67
CA ILE A 177 -3.39 29.51 8.25
C ILE A 177 -2.19 28.57 8.07
N CYS A 178 -1.07 28.80 8.76
CA CYS A 178 0.10 27.92 8.71
C CYS A 178 -0.20 26.51 9.26
N TYR A 179 -0.91 26.44 10.40
CA TYR A 179 -1.36 25.17 10.96
C TYR A 179 -2.27 24.42 9.98
N ALA A 180 -3.22 25.07 9.31
CA ALA A 180 -4.08 24.40 8.32
C ALA A 180 -3.27 23.68 7.20
N MET A 181 -2.14 24.26 6.76
CA MET A 181 -1.23 23.62 5.80
C MET A 181 -0.51 22.41 6.39
N GLU A 182 0.02 22.53 7.62
CA GLU A 182 0.63 21.41 8.35
C GLU A 182 -0.37 20.25 8.48
N ARG A 183 -1.61 20.53 8.88
CA ARG A 183 -2.68 19.51 9.00
C ARG A 183 -3.06 18.88 7.67
N PHE A 184 -2.96 19.62 6.56
CA PHE A 184 -3.11 19.04 5.22
C PHE A 184 -1.90 18.16 4.84
N ASN A 185 -0.66 18.61 5.09
CA ASN A 185 0.55 17.82 4.85
C ASN A 185 0.54 16.50 5.64
N ILE A 186 0.11 16.55 6.90
CA ILE A 186 -0.06 15.38 7.77
C ILE A 186 -1.10 14.42 7.15
N LEU A 187 -2.22 14.93 6.63
CA LEU A 187 -3.23 14.11 5.96
C LEU A 187 -2.69 13.47 4.66
N VAL A 188 -1.94 14.21 3.83
CA VAL A 188 -1.26 13.67 2.63
C VAL A 188 -0.28 12.57 3.00
N TYR A 189 0.53 12.78 4.05
CA TYR A 189 1.52 11.83 4.56
C TYR A 189 0.86 10.52 5.01
N TYR A 190 -0.14 10.58 5.89
CA TYR A 190 -0.85 9.38 6.36
C TYR A 190 -1.62 8.68 5.23
N ALA A 191 -2.34 9.42 4.37
CA ALA A 191 -3.09 8.82 3.27
C ALA A 191 -2.19 8.07 2.28
N SER A 192 -1.00 8.61 1.97
CA SER A 192 -0.04 7.99 1.05
C SER A 192 0.60 6.73 1.63
N LEU A 193 0.93 6.73 2.93
CA LEU A 193 1.41 5.52 3.61
C LEU A 193 0.32 4.44 3.69
N LEU A 194 -0.93 4.81 4.02
CA LEU A 194 -2.05 3.88 4.13
C LEU A 194 -2.42 3.24 2.79
N GLN A 195 -2.32 3.98 1.68
CA GLN A 195 -2.45 3.41 0.33
C GLN A 195 -1.43 2.29 0.11
N PHE A 196 -0.14 2.59 0.30
CA PHE A 196 0.93 1.63 0.08
C PHE A 196 0.83 0.41 1.01
N ILE A 197 0.62 0.63 2.31
CA ILE A 197 0.40 -0.43 3.31
C ILE A 197 -0.72 -1.37 2.86
N ASN A 198 -1.85 -0.83 2.39
CA ASN A 198 -2.97 -1.66 1.97
C ASN A 198 -2.69 -2.45 0.68
N PHE A 199 -1.95 -1.90 -0.29
CA PHE A 199 -1.45 -2.70 -1.42
C PHE A 199 -0.50 -3.82 -0.98
N VAL A 200 0.41 -3.55 -0.03
CA VAL A 200 1.34 -4.56 0.51
C VAL A 200 0.60 -5.66 1.28
N LEU A 201 -0.37 -5.32 2.15
CA LEU A 201 -1.19 -6.29 2.88
C LEU A 201 -2.07 -7.13 1.95
N LEU A 202 -2.61 -6.52 0.90
CA LEU A 202 -3.36 -7.20 -0.16
C LEU A 202 -2.47 -8.24 -0.88
N ILE A 203 -1.23 -7.89 -1.22
CA ILE A 203 -0.25 -8.83 -1.81
C ILE A 203 0.13 -9.93 -0.80
N ASN A 204 0.37 -9.58 0.47
CA ASN A 204 0.68 -10.51 1.55
C ASN A 204 -0.37 -11.63 1.67
N HIS A 205 -1.65 -11.26 1.67
CA HIS A 205 -2.76 -12.20 1.71
C HIS A 205 -2.67 -13.24 0.58
N ARG A 206 -2.37 -12.83 -0.66
CA ARG A 206 -2.30 -13.75 -1.81
C ARG A 206 -1.10 -14.68 -1.74
N PHE A 207 0.06 -14.23 -1.26
CA PHE A 207 1.18 -15.14 -0.97
C PHE A 207 0.84 -16.13 0.17
N ARG A 208 0.07 -15.72 1.20
CA ARG A 208 -0.44 -16.67 2.22
C ARG A 208 -1.40 -17.70 1.61
N THR A 209 -2.32 -17.28 0.74
CA THR A 209 -3.24 -18.17 0.03
C THR A 209 -2.49 -19.16 -0.86
N LEU A 210 -1.53 -18.70 -1.67
CA LEU A 210 -0.67 -19.54 -2.50
C LEU A 210 0.10 -20.57 -1.66
N ASN A 211 0.71 -20.14 -0.54
CA ASN A 211 1.39 -21.05 0.38
C ASN A 211 0.44 -22.05 1.05
N SER A 212 -0.83 -21.69 1.30
CA SER A 212 -1.81 -22.63 1.83
C SER A 212 -2.13 -23.76 0.85
N TYR A 213 -2.17 -23.46 -0.47
CA TYR A 213 -2.32 -24.47 -1.54
C TYR A 213 -1.07 -25.33 -1.76
N LEU A 214 0.11 -24.92 -1.29
CA LEU A 214 1.30 -25.76 -1.20
C LEU A 214 1.32 -26.60 0.09
N THR A 215 0.72 -26.10 1.17
CA THR A 215 0.74 -26.75 2.49
C THR A 215 -0.35 -27.83 2.65
N SER A 216 -1.52 -27.65 2.03
CA SER A 216 -2.65 -28.61 2.13
C SER A 216 -2.24 -30.05 1.82
N ASP A 217 -1.37 -30.22 0.84
CA ASP A 217 -0.99 -31.52 0.28
C ASP A 217 0.12 -32.19 1.12
N THR A 218 0.82 -31.41 1.95
CA THR A 218 1.76 -31.95 2.96
C THR A 218 1.05 -32.50 4.20
N ALA A 219 -0.26 -32.24 4.35
CA ALA A 219 -1.09 -32.77 5.44
C ALA A 219 -1.94 -33.98 5.00
N SER A 220 -2.37 -34.03 3.73
CA SER A 220 -3.20 -35.12 3.19
C SER A 220 -2.47 -36.45 3.01
N SER A 221 -1.15 -36.50 3.16
CA SER A 221 -0.37 -37.73 3.34
C SER A 221 -0.58 -38.40 4.71
N THR A 222 -1.38 -37.81 5.60
CA THR A 222 -1.75 -38.36 6.90
C THR A 222 -3.26 -38.38 7.11
N THR A 223 -3.77 -39.52 7.58
CA THR A 223 -5.19 -39.85 7.87
C THR A 223 -6.17 -39.83 6.69
N SER A 224 -7.05 -40.82 6.65
CA SER A 224 -7.95 -41.14 5.54
C SER A 224 -9.44 -40.90 5.89
N SER A 225 -10.31 -41.16 4.91
CA SER A 225 -11.75 -41.41 5.08
C SER A 225 -12.69 -40.26 5.50
N ARG A 226 -13.12 -39.43 4.52
CA ARG A 226 -14.56 -39.06 4.40
C ARG A 226 -15.01 -38.67 2.98
N PRO A 227 -15.53 -39.61 2.16
CA PRO A 227 -16.05 -39.32 0.82
C PRO A 227 -17.55 -38.91 0.78
N GLU A 228 -18.07 -38.83 -0.46
CA GLU A 228 -19.48 -38.94 -0.92
C GLU A 228 -20.38 -37.71 -1.05
N LYS A 229 -20.42 -36.73 -0.14
CA LYS A 229 -21.49 -35.70 -0.17
C LYS A 229 -21.43 -34.60 -1.26
N LEU A 230 -20.46 -34.64 -2.18
CA LEU A 230 -20.40 -33.72 -3.34
C LEU A 230 -20.61 -34.40 -4.73
N ARG A 231 -20.83 -35.72 -4.79
CA ARG A 231 -20.75 -36.52 -6.04
C ARG A 231 -21.93 -36.36 -7.04
N LYS A 232 -22.75 -35.31 -6.96
CA LYS A 232 -24.05 -35.27 -7.69
C LYS A 232 -24.45 -33.96 -8.38
N LYS A 233 -23.50 -33.10 -8.75
CA LYS A 233 -23.71 -31.98 -9.70
C LYS A 233 -22.42 -31.60 -10.44
N ILE A 234 -22.47 -31.62 -11.78
CA ILE A 234 -21.64 -30.82 -12.73
C ILE A 234 -20.15 -31.24 -12.79
N GLY A 235 -19.48 -31.53 -13.93
CA GLY A 235 -19.90 -31.59 -15.35
C GLY A 235 -19.88 -30.24 -16.11
N VAL A 236 -18.74 -29.78 -16.65
CA VAL A 236 -18.52 -28.39 -17.16
C VAL A 236 -17.29 -28.29 -18.11
N HIS A 237 -17.10 -27.19 -18.88
CA HIS A 237 -15.82 -26.73 -19.51
C HIS A 237 -15.89 -25.20 -19.79
N ASN A 238 -14.90 -24.29 -19.62
CA ASN A 238 -13.43 -24.29 -19.46
C ASN A 238 -12.58 -24.44 -20.76
N PRO A 239 -11.26 -24.12 -20.80
CA PRO A 239 -10.57 -22.93 -20.29
C PRO A 239 -10.45 -21.85 -21.38
N LYS A 240 -11.47 -21.00 -21.55
CA LYS A 240 -11.68 -20.24 -22.81
C LYS A 240 -11.15 -18.78 -22.84
N ILE A 241 -10.12 -18.46 -22.06
CA ILE A 241 -9.63 -17.06 -21.88
C ILE A 241 -8.11 -16.89 -22.09
N PHE A 242 -7.30 -17.96 -22.08
CA PHE A 242 -5.83 -17.84 -22.04
C PHE A 242 -5.12 -17.77 -23.42
N ILE A 243 -5.83 -17.92 -24.55
CA ILE A 243 -5.23 -18.02 -25.89
C ILE A 243 -5.86 -17.07 -26.92
N ASP A 244 -6.33 -15.89 -26.50
CA ASP A 244 -6.88 -14.85 -27.39
C ASP A 244 -5.86 -13.74 -27.78
N ASN A 245 -4.63 -13.79 -27.25
CA ASN A 245 -3.56 -12.80 -27.54
C ASN A 245 -2.37 -13.38 -28.33
N VAL A 246 -2.41 -14.65 -28.75
CA VAL A 246 -1.32 -15.31 -29.50
C VAL A 246 -1.87 -16.08 -30.70
N LEU A 247 -2.03 -15.36 -31.82
CA LEU A 247 -2.05 -15.84 -33.21
C LEU A 247 -2.80 -17.15 -33.54
N PHE A 248 -4.09 -16.99 -33.85
CA PHE A 248 -4.77 -17.38 -35.11
C PHE A 248 -4.38 -18.67 -35.89
N ILE A 249 -5.44 -19.35 -36.36
CA ILE A 249 -5.54 -20.35 -37.44
C ILE A 249 -5.34 -21.83 -37.04
N ASP A 250 -6.49 -22.53 -37.05
CA ASP A 250 -6.80 -23.90 -37.46
C ASP A 250 -5.86 -25.07 -37.08
N ILE A 251 -6.43 -25.99 -36.28
CA ILE A 251 -6.83 -27.32 -36.78
C ILE A 251 -8.12 -27.77 -36.07
N TYR A 252 -8.89 -28.64 -36.72
CA TYR A 252 -10.28 -28.97 -36.39
C TYR A 252 -10.42 -30.29 -35.60
N ASN A 253 -11.52 -30.39 -34.82
CA ASN A 253 -12.06 -31.57 -34.11
C ASN A 253 -11.40 -32.10 -32.81
N ASP A 254 -12.30 -32.64 -31.98
CA ASP A 254 -12.15 -33.58 -30.86
C ASP A 254 -10.98 -33.40 -29.86
N ILE A 255 -11.30 -32.76 -28.72
CA ILE A 255 -11.71 -33.50 -27.50
C ILE A 255 -12.25 -32.51 -26.46
N THR A 256 -13.48 -32.72 -25.98
CA THR A 256 -14.02 -31.96 -24.83
C THR A 256 -13.49 -32.53 -23.52
N LEU A 257 -12.64 -31.75 -22.85
CA LEU A 257 -11.99 -32.08 -21.57
C LEU A 257 -12.90 -31.80 -20.35
N HIS A 258 -12.30 -31.88 -19.15
CA HIS A 258 -12.82 -31.73 -17.77
C HIS A 258 -13.22 -33.01 -17.02
N ASP A 259 -12.27 -33.53 -16.26
CA ASP A 259 -12.44 -33.70 -14.82
C ASP A 259 -11.06 -33.45 -14.18
N PHE A 260 -10.97 -32.75 -13.04
CA PHE A 260 -9.72 -32.72 -12.27
C PHE A 260 -9.98 -32.67 -10.77
N LYS A 261 -9.36 -33.61 -10.05
CA LYS A 261 -9.72 -33.97 -8.69
C LYS A 261 -8.47 -33.94 -7.82
N TRP A 262 -8.36 -32.92 -6.97
CA TRP A 262 -7.15 -32.66 -6.20
C TRP A 262 -7.01 -33.62 -5.00
N THR A 263 -6.17 -34.64 -5.15
CA THR A 263 -5.70 -35.51 -4.05
C THR A 263 -4.17 -35.55 -3.92
N SER A 264 -3.46 -34.96 -4.87
CA SER A 264 -2.02 -34.69 -4.83
C SER A 264 -1.70 -33.40 -5.61
N LEU A 265 -0.51 -32.86 -5.39
CA LEU A 265 0.02 -31.74 -6.17
C LEU A 265 0.55 -32.29 -7.49
N GLY A 266 -0.29 -32.36 -8.54
CA GLY A 266 0.16 -32.76 -9.88
C GLY A 266 0.86 -31.63 -10.64
N ALA A 267 1.64 -31.97 -11.67
CA ALA A 267 2.45 -31.05 -12.47
C ALA A 267 1.68 -29.81 -12.97
N THR A 268 0.45 -30.00 -13.47
CA THR A 268 -0.44 -28.90 -13.91
C THR A 268 -0.72 -27.88 -12.81
N ARG A 269 -0.83 -28.32 -11.55
CA ARG A 269 -1.04 -27.44 -10.39
C ARG A 269 0.24 -26.79 -9.91
N ALA A 270 1.37 -27.49 -9.95
CA ALA A 270 2.67 -26.89 -9.70
C ALA A 270 2.95 -25.76 -10.70
N ASN A 271 2.75 -26.00 -12.00
CA ASN A 271 2.84 -24.98 -13.06
C ASN A 271 1.84 -23.83 -12.86
N THR A 272 0.57 -24.14 -12.51
CA THR A 272 -0.44 -23.09 -12.23
C THR A 272 -0.01 -22.20 -11.05
N LEU A 273 0.41 -22.77 -9.93
CA LEU A 273 0.90 -22.01 -8.78
C LEU A 273 2.19 -21.23 -9.10
N ARG A 274 3.04 -21.77 -9.98
CA ARG A 274 4.25 -21.12 -10.50
C ARG A 274 3.92 -19.87 -11.34
N MET A 275 2.94 -19.94 -12.24
CA MET A 275 2.44 -18.79 -13.00
C MET A 275 1.79 -17.73 -12.08
N LEU A 276 1.03 -18.16 -11.07
CA LEU A 276 0.39 -17.25 -10.10
C LEU A 276 1.44 -16.54 -9.20
N TYR A 277 2.53 -17.22 -8.83
CA TYR A 277 3.67 -16.58 -8.15
C TYR A 277 4.34 -15.52 -9.04
N ASP A 278 4.49 -15.80 -10.33
CA ASP A 278 5.11 -14.87 -11.29
C ASP A 278 4.29 -13.58 -11.43
N SER A 279 2.98 -13.71 -11.64
CA SER A 279 2.08 -12.57 -11.72
C SER A 279 2.00 -11.79 -10.39
N LEU A 280 2.17 -12.45 -9.24
CA LEU A 280 2.31 -11.75 -7.95
C LEU A 280 3.63 -10.96 -7.86
N CYS A 281 4.73 -11.49 -8.41
CA CYS A 281 5.99 -10.77 -8.50
C CYS A 281 5.90 -9.55 -9.43
N ASP A 282 5.19 -9.65 -10.55
CA ASP A 282 4.91 -8.51 -11.43
C ASP A 282 4.09 -7.42 -10.74
N VAL A 283 3.09 -7.80 -9.94
CA VAL A 283 2.32 -6.86 -9.10
C VAL A 283 3.21 -6.16 -8.07
N VAL A 284 4.16 -6.87 -7.45
CA VAL A 284 5.18 -6.26 -6.56
C VAL A 284 6.08 -5.28 -7.34
N CYS A 285 6.54 -5.65 -8.53
CA CYS A 285 7.35 -4.77 -9.39
C CYS A 285 6.60 -3.50 -9.79
N ALA A 286 5.31 -3.60 -10.15
CA ALA A 286 4.48 -2.44 -10.48
C ALA A 286 4.22 -1.54 -9.26
N VAL A 287 3.90 -2.12 -8.09
CA VAL A 287 3.73 -1.35 -6.83
C VAL A 287 5.02 -0.64 -6.42
N ASN A 288 6.20 -1.25 -6.60
CA ASN A 288 7.49 -0.57 -6.44
C ASN A 288 7.68 0.58 -7.43
N GLY A 289 7.28 0.40 -8.70
CA GLY A 289 7.35 1.45 -9.72
C GLY A 289 6.46 2.66 -9.41
N MET A 290 5.25 2.40 -8.91
CA MET A 290 4.25 3.40 -8.49
C MET A 290 4.71 4.18 -7.25
N TYR A 291 4.98 3.47 -6.14
CA TYR A 291 5.17 4.10 -4.82
C TYR A 291 6.64 4.29 -4.40
N GLY A 292 7.63 3.71 -5.09
CA GLY A 292 9.01 3.64 -4.60
C GLY A 292 9.64 5.01 -4.28
N LEU A 293 9.43 6.01 -5.13
CA LEU A 293 9.90 7.39 -4.90
C LEU A 293 9.14 8.07 -3.74
N GLN A 294 7.84 7.79 -3.60
CA GLN A 294 7.04 8.33 -2.50
C GLN A 294 7.46 7.73 -1.17
N MET A 295 7.73 6.42 -1.10
CA MET A 295 8.20 5.78 0.14
C MET A 295 9.59 6.29 0.56
N LEU A 296 10.46 6.64 -0.39
CA LEU A 296 11.72 7.33 -0.09
C LEU A 296 11.46 8.71 0.56
N ILE A 297 10.66 9.54 -0.10
CA ILE A 297 10.30 10.89 0.35
C ILE A 297 9.60 10.88 1.71
N LEU A 298 8.64 9.97 1.91
CA LEU A 298 7.89 9.83 3.17
C LEU A 298 8.77 9.31 4.31
N THR A 299 9.71 8.39 4.03
CA THR A 299 10.68 7.94 5.06
C THR A 299 11.60 9.08 5.49
N ILE A 300 12.10 9.88 4.54
CA ILE A 300 12.95 11.05 4.83
C ILE A 300 12.16 12.13 5.59
N GLY A 301 10.96 12.47 5.12
CA GLY A 301 10.07 13.42 5.79
C GLY A 301 9.68 12.99 7.21
N GLY A 302 9.45 11.69 7.42
CA GLY A 302 9.23 11.11 8.74
C GLY A 302 10.43 11.29 9.68
N LEU A 303 11.66 11.05 9.21
CA LEU A 303 12.89 11.28 9.98
C LEU A 303 13.06 12.76 10.36
N VAL A 304 12.87 13.67 9.39
CA VAL A 304 12.98 15.13 9.62
C VAL A 304 11.95 15.58 10.67
N ARG A 305 10.68 15.15 10.53
CA ARG A 305 9.61 15.44 11.48
C ARG A 305 9.91 14.93 12.88
N MET A 306 10.31 13.66 13.03
CA MET A 306 10.63 13.08 14.34
C MET A 306 11.79 13.82 15.02
N THR A 307 12.83 14.20 14.26
CA THR A 307 13.95 14.99 14.78
C THR A 307 13.50 16.38 15.23
N ALA A 308 12.69 17.08 14.43
CA ALA A 308 12.17 18.41 14.75
C ALA A 308 11.23 18.39 15.97
N SER A 309 10.27 17.47 16.02
CA SER A 309 9.30 17.32 17.11
C SER A 309 9.98 16.93 18.43
N LEU A 310 10.94 16.00 18.42
CA LEU A 310 11.65 15.60 19.64
C LEU A 310 12.60 16.69 20.14
N ASN A 311 13.26 17.43 19.25
CA ASN A 311 14.03 18.62 19.62
C ASN A 311 13.14 19.69 20.28
N TYR A 312 11.98 19.99 19.70
CA TYR A 312 10.99 20.91 20.30
C TYR A 312 10.53 20.43 21.68
N ALA A 313 10.21 19.15 21.83
CA ALA A 313 9.78 18.57 23.09
C ALA A 313 10.86 18.70 24.18
N ILE A 314 12.13 18.40 23.88
CA ILE A 314 13.25 18.47 24.83
C ILE A 314 13.54 19.91 25.27
N ILE A 315 13.67 20.86 24.33
CA ILE A 315 13.93 22.27 24.67
C ILE A 315 12.80 22.82 25.55
N SER A 316 11.56 22.46 25.25
CA SER A 316 10.39 22.96 25.97
C SER A 316 10.25 22.32 27.34
N PHE A 317 10.50 21.00 27.46
CA PHE A 317 10.50 20.30 28.74
C PHE A 317 11.53 20.90 29.71
N ASN A 318 12.73 21.19 29.22
CA ASN A 318 13.78 21.83 30.03
C ASN A 318 13.43 23.27 30.47
N LYS A 319 12.48 23.95 29.81
CA LYS A 319 12.06 25.33 30.15
C LYS A 319 10.79 25.42 30.97
N THR A 320 9.83 24.50 30.78
CA THR A 320 8.48 24.60 31.37
C THR A 320 8.01 23.33 32.10
N GLY A 321 8.83 22.28 32.16
CA GLY A 321 8.37 20.95 32.52
C GLY A 321 7.37 20.39 31.51
N LEU A 322 6.61 19.37 31.91
CA LEU A 322 5.59 18.75 31.06
C LEU A 322 4.38 19.68 30.88
N SER A 323 4.05 20.01 29.63
CA SER A 323 2.90 20.83 29.26
C SER A 323 2.07 20.15 28.16
N CYS A 324 0.82 20.58 27.96
CA CYS A 324 -0.07 20.05 26.92
C CYS A 324 0.58 20.11 25.53
N LYS A 325 1.30 21.19 25.20
CA LYS A 325 2.03 21.34 23.93
C LYS A 325 3.06 20.24 23.69
N ILE A 326 3.79 19.84 24.74
CA ILE A 326 4.76 18.74 24.69
C ILE A 326 4.03 17.41 24.56
N ALA A 327 2.96 17.18 25.33
CA ALA A 327 2.16 15.96 25.25
C ALA A 327 1.58 15.74 23.83
N THR A 328 1.01 16.78 23.21
CA THR A 328 0.51 16.72 21.82
C THR A 328 1.62 16.42 20.81
N THR A 329 2.79 17.05 20.98
CA THR A 329 3.98 16.79 20.15
C THR A 329 4.44 15.33 20.23
N LEU A 330 4.45 14.75 21.44
CA LEU A 330 4.82 13.36 21.67
C LEU A 330 3.78 12.39 21.08
N LEU A 331 2.48 12.72 21.12
CA LEU A 331 1.42 11.94 20.45
C LEU A 331 1.62 11.91 18.93
N TRP A 332 1.88 13.05 18.28
CA TRP A 332 2.18 13.10 16.83
C TRP A 332 3.44 12.33 16.45
N THR A 333 4.48 12.41 17.30
CA THR A 333 5.72 11.66 17.11
C THR A 333 5.46 10.15 17.23
N SER A 334 4.69 9.73 18.25
CA SER A 334 4.28 8.33 18.45
C SER A 334 3.52 7.78 17.24
N LEU A 335 2.51 8.48 16.74
CA LEU A 335 1.78 8.06 15.53
C LEU A 335 2.68 7.98 14.28
N THR A 336 3.66 8.88 14.16
CA THR A 336 4.64 8.87 13.05
C THR A 336 5.53 7.62 13.13
N ILE A 337 5.99 7.25 14.32
CA ILE A 337 6.72 5.98 14.57
C ILE A 337 5.81 4.78 14.28
N THR A 338 4.55 4.80 14.72
CA THR A 338 3.60 3.71 14.52
C THR A 338 3.32 3.45 13.04
N ILE A 339 3.02 4.46 12.23
CA ILE A 339 2.72 4.24 10.79
C ILE A 339 3.94 3.77 10.00
N LEU A 340 5.14 4.29 10.30
CA LEU A 340 6.39 3.79 9.72
C LEU A 340 6.66 2.34 10.13
N SER A 341 6.33 1.97 11.36
CA SER A 341 6.45 0.59 11.86
C SER A 341 5.48 -0.37 11.16
N ILE A 342 4.24 0.05 10.90
CA ILE A 342 3.25 -0.72 10.13
C ILE A 342 3.71 -0.86 8.66
N MET A 343 4.27 0.19 8.05
CA MET A 343 4.87 0.12 6.71
C MET A 343 6.03 -0.89 6.66
N ALA A 344 6.99 -0.79 7.57
CA ALA A 344 8.13 -1.70 7.60
C ALA A 344 7.72 -3.16 7.91
N GLY A 345 6.78 -3.37 8.83
CA GLY A 345 6.29 -4.69 9.22
C GLY A 345 5.43 -5.38 8.18
N SER A 346 4.54 -4.65 7.49
CA SER A 346 3.76 -5.20 6.38
C SER A 346 4.67 -5.61 5.21
N CYS A 347 5.69 -4.80 4.88
CA CYS A 347 6.69 -5.17 3.88
C CYS A 347 7.51 -6.39 4.32
N ASN A 348 8.02 -6.40 5.55
CA ASN A 348 8.83 -7.51 6.08
C ASN A 348 8.04 -8.82 6.10
N SER A 349 6.81 -8.83 6.61
CA SER A 349 5.94 -10.01 6.61
C SER A 349 5.66 -10.52 5.19
N THR A 350 5.60 -9.63 4.19
CA THR A 350 5.33 -10.04 2.79
C THR A 350 6.56 -10.70 2.17
N ILE A 351 7.75 -10.16 2.45
CA ILE A 351 9.04 -10.76 2.04
C ILE A 351 9.23 -12.13 2.72
N GLU A 352 8.91 -12.24 4.01
CA GLU A 352 8.98 -13.48 4.79
C GLU A 352 8.00 -14.56 4.28
N VAL A 353 6.73 -14.21 4.06
CA VAL A 353 5.73 -15.14 3.50
C VAL A 353 6.12 -15.59 2.09
N SER A 354 6.65 -14.70 1.25
CA SER A 354 7.14 -15.09 -0.08
C SER A 354 8.41 -15.96 -0.03
N SER A 355 9.31 -15.71 0.94
CA SER A 355 10.49 -16.55 1.16
C SER A 355 10.08 -17.97 1.59
N ARG A 356 9.07 -18.09 2.46
CA ARG A 356 8.48 -19.36 2.90
C ARG A 356 7.91 -20.21 1.75
N THR A 357 7.60 -19.60 0.58
CA THR A 357 7.26 -20.37 -0.63
C THR A 357 8.42 -21.28 -1.06
N SER A 358 9.67 -20.80 -0.96
CA SER A 358 10.87 -21.62 -1.23
C SER A 358 10.99 -22.79 -0.25
N ASP A 359 10.80 -22.53 1.05
CA ASP A 359 10.89 -23.56 2.10
C ASP A 359 9.84 -24.67 1.90
N LEU A 360 8.64 -24.31 1.44
CA LEU A 360 7.55 -25.25 1.15
C LEU A 360 7.88 -26.09 -0.10
N LEU A 361 8.36 -25.47 -1.18
CA LEU A 361 8.76 -26.18 -2.40
C LEU A 361 9.94 -27.14 -2.14
N GLN A 362 10.94 -26.72 -1.36
CA GLN A 362 12.05 -27.58 -0.96
C GLN A 362 11.56 -28.77 -0.09
N LYS A 363 10.60 -28.57 0.81
CA LYS A 363 9.98 -29.66 1.59
C LYS A 363 9.19 -30.62 0.71
N LEU A 364 8.46 -30.12 -0.29
CA LEU A 364 7.77 -30.97 -1.27
C LEU A 364 8.76 -31.83 -2.06
N MET A 365 9.90 -31.30 -2.49
CA MET A 365 10.95 -32.07 -3.20
C MET A 365 11.54 -33.25 -2.40
N LEU A 366 11.42 -33.24 -1.07
CA LEU A 366 11.90 -34.31 -0.19
C LEU A 366 10.88 -35.45 -0.01
N LEU A 367 9.65 -35.31 -0.51
CA LEU A 367 8.66 -36.39 -0.47
C LEU A 367 9.07 -37.52 -1.43
N ARG A 368 9.00 -38.76 -0.92
CA ARG A 368 9.47 -39.96 -1.60
C ARG A 368 8.57 -40.41 -2.76
N GLU A 369 7.31 -40.02 -2.73
CA GLU A 369 6.23 -40.47 -3.62
C GLU A 369 5.65 -39.28 -4.40
N ILE A 370 6.48 -38.64 -5.21
CA ILE A 370 6.08 -37.62 -6.19
C ILE A 370 6.46 -38.11 -7.60
N ASP A 371 5.55 -37.96 -8.56
CA ASP A 371 5.77 -38.31 -9.96
C ASP A 371 6.86 -37.42 -10.61
N PRO A 372 7.58 -37.91 -11.65
CA PRO A 372 8.74 -37.21 -12.19
C PRO A 372 8.40 -35.84 -12.80
N ASP A 373 7.22 -35.68 -13.40
CA ASP A 373 6.81 -34.46 -14.10
C ASP A 373 6.44 -33.36 -13.10
N THR A 374 5.71 -33.70 -12.05
CA THR A 374 5.49 -32.85 -10.88
C THR A 374 6.81 -32.45 -10.26
N LYS A 375 7.74 -33.40 -10.08
CA LYS A 375 9.06 -33.10 -9.53
C LYS A 375 9.86 -32.14 -10.41
N ALA A 376 9.73 -32.22 -11.74
CA ALA A 376 10.31 -31.26 -12.66
C ALA A 376 9.67 -29.85 -12.51
N GLU A 377 8.35 -29.74 -12.48
CA GLU A 377 7.66 -28.45 -12.28
C GLU A 377 7.93 -27.83 -10.89
N ILE A 378 8.06 -28.63 -9.83
CA ILE A 378 8.48 -28.13 -8.51
C ILE A 378 9.93 -27.60 -8.55
N ASN A 379 10.85 -28.26 -9.28
CA ASN A 379 12.21 -27.75 -9.49
C ASN A 379 12.20 -26.40 -10.23
N LEU A 380 11.46 -26.30 -11.33
CA LEU A 380 11.30 -25.04 -12.08
C LEU A 380 10.71 -23.93 -11.20
N PHE A 381 9.72 -24.26 -10.36
CA PHE A 381 9.13 -23.31 -9.42
C PHE A 381 10.13 -22.87 -8.35
N LEU A 382 10.88 -23.81 -7.74
CA LEU A 382 11.89 -23.49 -6.74
C LEU A 382 13.01 -22.60 -7.31
N GLN A 383 13.44 -22.87 -8.55
CA GLN A 383 14.39 -22.01 -9.27
C GLN A 383 13.81 -20.61 -9.49
N GLN A 384 12.58 -20.51 -9.96
CA GLN A 384 11.89 -19.24 -10.24
C GLN A 384 11.69 -18.39 -8.97
N VAL A 385 11.29 -18.99 -7.85
CA VAL A 385 11.18 -18.34 -6.53
C VAL A 385 12.55 -17.84 -6.04
N ASN A 386 13.62 -18.61 -6.26
CA ASN A 386 14.97 -18.21 -5.87
C ASN A 386 15.56 -17.09 -6.74
N VAL A 387 15.13 -16.95 -7.99
CA VAL A 387 15.52 -15.85 -8.87
C VAL A 387 14.66 -14.60 -8.62
N ARG A 388 13.33 -14.71 -8.66
CA ARG A 388 12.38 -13.58 -8.55
C ARG A 388 12.06 -13.19 -7.10
N LYS A 389 13.08 -13.04 -6.24
CA LYS A 389 12.88 -12.74 -4.81
C LYS A 389 12.13 -11.43 -4.59
N VAL A 390 10.92 -11.53 -4.03
CA VAL A 390 10.05 -10.41 -3.63
C VAL A 390 10.78 -9.46 -2.68
N ARG A 391 10.82 -8.18 -3.07
CA ARG A 391 11.41 -7.07 -2.30
C ARG A 391 10.61 -5.81 -2.54
N PHE A 392 10.24 -5.10 -1.48
CA PHE A 392 9.69 -3.74 -1.58
C PHE A 392 10.84 -2.74 -1.47
N THR A 393 10.95 -1.77 -2.38
CA THR A 393 12.11 -0.87 -2.44
C THR A 393 11.73 0.60 -2.60
N ALA A 394 12.41 1.45 -1.85
CA ALA A 394 12.26 2.90 -1.95
C ALA A 394 13.15 3.43 -3.09
N TRP A 395 12.64 3.37 -4.33
CA TRP A 395 13.32 3.82 -5.55
C TRP A 395 14.73 3.24 -5.75
N GLY A 396 14.94 1.99 -5.30
CA GLY A 396 16.23 1.30 -5.36
C GLY A 396 17.23 1.66 -4.25
N PHE A 397 17.06 2.77 -3.52
CA PHE A 397 17.97 3.19 -2.44
C PHE A 397 18.04 2.19 -1.29
N PHE A 398 16.89 1.65 -0.86
CA PHE A 398 16.82 0.64 0.21
C PHE A 398 15.62 -0.30 0.05
N THR A 399 15.71 -1.50 0.65
CA THR A 399 14.62 -2.48 0.73
C THR A 399 13.82 -2.27 2.02
N ILE A 400 12.52 -2.00 1.92
CA ILE A 400 11.63 -1.68 3.05
C ILE A 400 11.43 -2.91 3.94
N LYS A 401 12.06 -2.89 5.12
CA LYS A 401 12.03 -3.93 6.16
C LYS A 401 12.38 -3.31 7.52
N TYR A 402 12.25 -4.06 8.61
CA TYR A 402 12.45 -3.54 9.99
C TYR A 402 13.79 -2.83 10.24
N SER A 403 14.87 -3.18 9.52
CA SER A 403 16.18 -2.51 9.69
C SER A 403 16.14 -1.00 9.45
N ILE A 404 15.21 -0.51 8.61
CA ILE A 404 15.06 0.94 8.36
C ILE A 404 14.47 1.66 9.58
N LEU A 405 13.63 1.01 10.39
CA LEU A 405 13.21 1.58 11.68
C LEU A 405 14.43 1.78 12.59
N GLY A 406 15.30 0.77 12.68
CA GLY A 406 16.57 0.87 13.41
C GLY A 406 17.47 1.99 12.89
N SER A 407 17.62 2.12 11.57
CA SER A 407 18.40 3.19 10.95
C SER A 407 17.81 4.59 11.21
N VAL A 408 16.48 4.75 11.09
CA VAL A 408 15.79 6.02 11.31
C VAL A 408 15.80 6.42 12.79
N ILE A 409 15.50 5.49 13.70
CA ILE A 409 15.55 5.72 15.15
C ILE A 409 16.98 6.04 15.59
N GLY A 410 17.98 5.29 15.10
CA GLY A 410 19.38 5.56 15.35
C GLY A 410 19.79 6.96 14.89
N ALA A 411 19.45 7.35 13.66
CA ALA A 411 19.73 8.70 13.16
C ALA A 411 19.04 9.79 13.97
N VAL A 412 17.75 9.64 14.31
CA VAL A 412 16.99 10.57 15.16
C VAL A 412 17.65 10.74 16.52
N ILE A 413 18.04 9.64 17.19
CA ILE A 413 18.76 9.67 18.47
C ILE A 413 20.11 10.39 18.32
N THR A 414 20.89 10.08 17.28
CA THR A 414 22.19 10.72 17.02
C THR A 414 22.04 12.23 16.84
N TYR A 415 21.08 12.70 16.03
CA TYR A 415 20.82 14.13 15.86
C TYR A 415 20.37 14.80 17.17
N ILE A 416 19.49 14.16 17.95
CA ILE A 416 19.05 14.68 19.26
C ILE A 416 20.23 14.82 20.22
N VAL A 417 21.09 13.80 20.32
CA VAL A 417 22.29 13.85 21.18
C VAL A 417 23.21 14.99 20.76
N ILE A 418 23.50 15.13 19.47
CA ILE A 418 24.34 16.23 18.94
C ILE A 418 23.75 17.60 19.32
N ILE A 419 22.44 17.80 19.10
CA ILE A 419 21.76 19.06 19.40
C ILE A 419 21.78 19.36 20.92
N VAL A 420 21.55 18.36 21.77
CA VAL A 420 21.58 18.50 23.23
C VAL A 420 22.99 18.80 23.75
N GLN A 421 24.05 18.28 23.13
CA GLN A 421 25.42 18.64 23.50
C GLN A 421 25.75 20.09 23.10
N PHE A 422 25.36 20.53 21.90
CA PHE A 422 25.55 21.94 21.52
C PHE A 422 24.75 22.90 22.41
N GLN A 423 23.53 22.55 22.84
CA GLN A 423 22.74 23.33 23.81
C GLN A 423 23.34 23.41 25.22
N LYS A 424 24.36 22.60 25.55
CA LYS A 424 25.12 22.67 26.81
C LYS A 424 26.43 23.45 26.67
N MET A 425 26.83 23.79 25.44
CA MET A 425 28.01 24.58 25.13
C MET A 425 27.67 26.05 24.80
N SER A 426 26.38 26.40 24.80
CA SER A 426 25.82 27.74 24.57
C SER A 426 25.12 28.28 25.80
#